data_AF-A0A6L8TYX0-F1
#
_entry.id   AF-A0A6L8TYX0-F1
#
_cell.length_a   1.000
_cell.length_b   1.000
_cell.length_c   1.000
_cell.angle_alpha   90.00
_cell.angle_beta   90.00
_cell.angle_gamma   90.00
#
_symmetry.space_group_name_H-M   'P 1'
#
loop_
_entity.id
_entity.type
_entity.pdbx_description
1 polymer ?
#
loop_
_entity_poly.entity_id
_entity_poly.type
_entity_poly.pdbx_seq_one_letter_code
_entity_poly.pdbx_strand_id
1 'polypeptide(L)'
;KKKAYTGLILAVSAIMAGAIGNLIDSAFYGMIFSESYSQPAVLFPPEGGYSSFLMGRVVDMFYFPIINTTWPDWSPFRAGESFIFFRPVFNIADSAITCGVFAIILFQKKMFRDLE
;
A
#
# COMPACT_ATOMS: atom_id res chain seq x y z
N LYS A 1 8.96 -16.65 31.22
CA LYS A 1 8.78 -15.96 29.92
C LYS A 1 7.30 -15.70 29.71
N LYS A 2 6.79 -14.47 29.89
CA LYS A 2 5.42 -14.14 29.48
C LYS A 2 5.38 -14.23 27.95
N LYS A 3 4.51 -15.06 27.39
CA LYS A 3 4.31 -15.13 25.93
C LYS A 3 3.58 -13.86 25.52
N ALA A 4 4.14 -13.10 24.59
CA ALA A 4 3.44 -11.97 24.00
C ALA A 4 2.12 -12.46 23.37
N TYR A 5 1.09 -11.61 23.42
CA TYR A 5 -0.21 -11.93 22.87
C TYR A 5 -0.08 -12.24 21.37
N THR A 6 -0.56 -13.41 20.93
CA THR A 6 -0.38 -13.88 19.53
C THR A 6 -0.89 -12.87 18.50
N GLY A 7 -1.98 -12.16 18.81
CA GLY A 7 -2.51 -11.12 17.92
C GLY A 7 -1.56 -9.93 17.74
N LEU A 8 -0.76 -9.59 18.75
CA LEU A 8 0.25 -8.54 18.65
C LEU A 8 1.40 -9.00 17.74
N ILE A 9 1.84 -10.26 17.90
CA ILE A 9 2.88 -10.84 17.05
C ILE A 9 2.41 -10.82 15.60
N LEU A 10 1.19 -11.28 15.31
CA LEU A 10 0.64 -11.29 13.96
C LEU A 10 0.54 -9.88 13.36
N ALA A 11 0.07 -8.90 14.13
CA ALA A 11 -0.06 -7.53 13.66
C ALA A 11 1.30 -6.90 13.33
N VAL A 12 2.30 -7.08 14.20
CA VAL A 12 3.67 -6.60 13.96
C VAL A 12 4.30 -7.32 12.77
N SER A 13 4.11 -8.65 12.65
CA SER A 13 4.59 -9.41 11.50
C SER A 13 3.97 -8.94 10.19
N ALA A 14 2.67 -8.60 10.17
CA ALA A 14 2.00 -8.07 8.98
C ALA A 14 2.57 -6.70 8.56
N ILE A 15 2.80 -5.80 9.52
CA ILE A 15 3.42 -4.49 9.27
C ILE A 15 4.84 -4.66 8.73
N MET A 16 5.64 -5.51 9.36
CA MET A 16 7.02 -5.77 8.92
C MET A 16 7.06 -6.40 7.54
N ALA A 17 6.20 -7.38 7.26
CA ALA A 17 6.12 -8.03 5.96
C ALA A 17 5.75 -7.03 4.85
N GLY A 18 4.77 -6.15 5.09
CA GLY A 18 4.41 -5.10 4.14
C GLY A 18 5.54 -4.09 3.90
N ALA A 19 6.19 -3.62 4.97
CA ALA A 19 7.31 -2.68 4.85
C ALA A 19 8.50 -3.29 4.09
N ILE A 20 8.82 -4.56 4.35
CA ILE A 20 9.85 -5.30 3.62
C ILE A 20 9.44 -5.49 2.15
N GLY A 21 8.17 -5.78 1.87
CA GLY A 21 7.67 -5.88 0.50
C GLY A 21 7.92 -4.60 -0.31
N ASN A 22 7.49 -3.45 0.21
CA ASN A 22 7.72 -2.15 -0.46
C ASN A 22 9.20 -1.79 -0.56
N LEU A 23 10.02 -2.24 0.40
CA LEU A 23 11.48 -2.09 0.34
C LEU A 23 12.08 -2.92 -0.80
N ILE A 24 11.67 -4.19 -0.94
CA ILE A 24 12.14 -5.08 -2.02
C ILE A 24 11.75 -4.51 -3.38
N ASP A 25 10.52 -4.00 -3.53
CA ASP A 25 10.07 -3.37 -4.77
C ASP A 25 10.98 -2.18 -5.13
N SER A 26 11.16 -1.25 -4.19
CA SER A 26 12.03 -0.07 -4.39
C SER A 26 13.50 -0.46 -4.62
N ALA A 27 13.97 -1.57 -4.03
CA ALA A 27 15.34 -2.06 -4.16
C ALA A 27 15.62 -2.65 -5.53
N PHE A 28 14.72 -3.48 -6.05
CA PHE A 28 14.99 -4.35 -7.20
C PHE A 28 14.21 -4.00 -8.45
N TYR A 29 12.98 -3.48 -8.35
CA TYR A 29 12.14 -3.27 -9.52
C TYR A 29 12.72 -2.21 -10.45
N GLY A 30 13.42 -1.21 -9.88
CA GLY A 30 14.22 -0.25 -10.64
C GLY A 30 15.27 -0.89 -11.53
N MET A 31 15.90 -1.99 -11.07
CA MET A 31 17.01 -2.63 -11.78
C MET A 31 16.56 -3.67 -12.80
N ILE A 32 15.42 -4.33 -12.56
CA ILE A 32 14.96 -5.47 -13.37
C ILE A 32 13.87 -5.12 -14.38
N PHE A 33 13.15 -4.02 -14.20
CA PHE A 33 12.08 -3.59 -15.10
C PHE A 33 12.47 -2.34 -15.91
N SER A 34 11.86 -2.17 -17.08
CA SER A 34 11.88 -0.90 -17.82
C SER A 34 10.87 0.11 -17.26
N GLU A 35 10.95 1.36 -17.70
CA GLU A 35 9.92 2.35 -17.42
C GLU A 35 8.57 1.93 -18.03
N SER A 36 7.48 2.29 -17.35
CA SER A 36 6.10 1.93 -17.74
C SER A 36 5.19 3.15 -17.73
N TYR A 37 5.44 4.12 -18.61
CA TYR A 37 4.59 5.32 -18.75
C TYR A 37 3.38 5.08 -19.64
N SER A 38 3.61 4.61 -20.87
CA SER A 38 2.57 4.40 -21.90
C SER A 38 2.54 2.98 -22.44
N GLN A 39 3.45 2.13 -21.96
CA GLN A 39 3.60 0.73 -22.36
C GLN A 39 3.87 -0.09 -21.09
N PRO A 40 3.47 -1.37 -21.06
CA PRO A 40 3.80 -2.26 -19.96
C PRO A 40 5.31 -2.38 -19.75
N ALA A 41 5.75 -2.49 -18.50
CA ALA A 41 7.15 -2.72 -18.17
C ALA A 41 7.67 -4.03 -18.78
N VAL A 42 8.86 -4.00 -19.35
CA VAL A 42 9.59 -5.17 -19.85
C VAL A 42 10.52 -5.67 -18.75
N LEU A 43 10.51 -6.98 -18.49
CA LEU A 43 11.43 -7.63 -17.57
C LEU A 43 12.78 -7.85 -18.27
N PHE A 44 13.88 -7.47 -17.61
CA PHE A 44 15.25 -7.51 -18.12
C PHE A 44 15.43 -6.83 -19.49
N PRO A 45 15.15 -5.51 -19.58
CA PRO A 45 15.42 -4.76 -20.80
C PRO A 45 16.92 -4.83 -21.17
N PRO A 46 17.26 -4.88 -22.48
CA PRO A 46 18.66 -4.93 -22.93
C PRO A 46 19.49 -3.71 -22.46
N GLU A 47 18.84 -2.58 -22.30
CA GLU A 47 19.40 -1.29 -21.87
C GLU A 47 19.69 -1.23 -20.35
N GLY A 48 19.24 -2.23 -19.58
CA GLY A 48 19.20 -2.19 -18.11
C GLY A 48 17.92 -1.58 -17.56
N GLY A 49 17.66 -1.78 -16.26
CA GLY A 49 16.45 -1.29 -15.61
C GLY A 49 16.33 0.24 -15.56
N TYR A 50 15.14 0.74 -15.26
CA TYR A 50 14.86 2.18 -15.25
C TYR A 50 15.54 2.98 -14.12
N SER A 51 16.06 2.32 -13.09
CA SER A 51 16.66 2.98 -11.94
C SER A 51 17.72 2.13 -11.25
N SER A 52 18.51 2.77 -10.40
CA SER A 52 19.53 2.12 -9.57
C SER A 52 18.92 1.43 -8.35
N PHE A 53 19.76 0.66 -7.63
CA PHE A 53 19.38 0.02 -6.37
C PHE A 53 18.77 1.01 -5.37
N LEU A 54 17.64 0.64 -4.75
CA LEU A 54 16.85 1.44 -3.80
C LEU A 54 16.25 2.75 -4.35
N MET A 55 16.37 3.00 -5.65
CA MET A 55 15.80 4.17 -6.33
C MET A 55 14.62 3.77 -7.24
N GLY A 56 14.15 2.52 -7.13
CA GLY A 56 12.95 2.04 -7.80
C GLY A 56 11.67 2.59 -7.15
N ARG A 57 10.56 2.43 -7.86
CA ARG A 57 9.20 2.76 -7.42
C ARG A 57 8.50 1.50 -6.93
N VAL A 58 7.62 1.66 -5.94
CA VAL A 58 6.69 0.61 -5.49
C VAL A 58 5.60 0.43 -6.54
N VAL A 59 5.20 -0.81 -6.80
CA VAL A 59 4.11 -1.10 -7.76
C VAL A 59 2.78 -1.14 -7.02
N ASP A 60 1.93 -0.16 -7.32
CA ASP A 60 0.55 -0.17 -6.85
C ASP A 60 -0.33 -0.97 -7.82
N MET A 61 -1.10 -1.93 -7.30
CA MET A 61 -1.84 -2.90 -8.13
C MET A 61 -3.35 -2.67 -8.10
N PHE A 62 -3.89 -2.22 -6.97
CA PHE A 62 -5.32 -2.18 -6.74
C PHE A 62 -5.86 -0.76 -6.82
N TYR A 63 -6.75 -0.53 -7.79
CA TYR A 63 -7.49 0.71 -7.95
C TYR A 63 -9.00 0.44 -7.88
N PHE A 64 -9.66 0.97 -6.86
CA PHE A 64 -11.10 0.77 -6.65
C PHE A 64 -11.83 2.10 -6.44
N PRO A 65 -12.30 2.76 -7.51
CA PRO A 65 -13.13 3.96 -7.36
C PRO A 65 -14.50 3.58 -6.81
N ILE A 66 -14.67 3.66 -5.48
CA ILE A 66 -15.87 3.20 -4.76
C ILE A 66 -17.12 3.99 -5.18
N ILE A 67 -16.99 5.31 -5.38
CA ILE A 67 -18.08 6.14 -5.91
C ILE A 67 -17.51 6.93 -7.06
N ASN A 68 -18.07 6.76 -8.25
CA ASN A 68 -17.76 7.58 -9.41
C ASN A 68 -19.07 8.17 -9.93
N THR A 69 -19.34 9.42 -9.57
CA THR A 69 -20.55 10.14 -9.98
C THR A 69 -20.19 11.56 -10.36
N THR A 70 -21.05 12.22 -11.12
CA THR A 70 -21.00 13.68 -11.23
C THR A 70 -21.73 14.30 -10.05
N TRP A 71 -21.24 15.43 -9.58
CA TRP A 71 -21.99 16.25 -8.64
C TRP A 71 -23.27 16.76 -9.33
N PRO A 72 -24.41 16.75 -8.63
CA PRO A 72 -25.63 17.32 -9.17
C PRO A 72 -25.47 18.82 -9.44
N ASP A 73 -26.11 19.32 -10.50
CA ASP A 73 -26.01 20.72 -10.97
C ASP A 73 -26.46 21.75 -9.92
N TRP A 74 -27.27 21.32 -8.95
CA TRP A 74 -27.73 22.16 -7.85
C TRP A 74 -26.74 22.23 -6.67
N SER A 75 -25.64 21.46 -6.70
CA SER A 75 -24.66 21.42 -5.61
C SER A 75 -23.97 22.78 -5.42
N PRO A 76 -24.03 23.39 -4.23
CA PRO A 76 -23.46 24.71 -3.98
C PRO A 76 -21.92 24.72 -3.91
N PHE A 77 -21.28 23.54 -3.89
CA PHE A 77 -19.83 23.43 -3.75
C PHE A 77 -19.11 23.10 -5.07
N ARG A 78 -19.65 22.15 -5.84
CA ARG A 78 -19.00 21.60 -7.04
C ARG A 78 -20.02 21.17 -8.11
N ALA A 79 -20.96 22.03 -8.47
CA ALA A 79 -21.98 21.73 -9.49
C ALA A 79 -21.36 21.20 -10.80
N GLY A 80 -21.84 20.04 -11.27
CA GLY A 80 -21.44 19.46 -12.56
C GLY A 80 -20.03 18.84 -12.62
N GLU A 81 -19.22 18.90 -11.56
CA GLU A 81 -17.87 18.31 -11.57
C GLU A 81 -17.88 16.80 -11.37
N SER A 82 -16.86 16.10 -11.91
CA SER A 82 -16.66 14.67 -11.67
C SER A 82 -16.18 14.41 -10.22
N PHE A 83 -16.96 13.63 -9.50
CA PHE A 83 -16.67 13.18 -8.15
C PHE A 83 -16.25 11.71 -8.17
N ILE A 84 -15.01 11.46 -7.75
CA ILE A 84 -14.51 10.11 -7.52
C ILE A 84 -14.12 10.01 -6.05
N PHE A 85 -14.92 9.28 -5.27
CA PHE A 85 -14.61 8.88 -3.92
C PHE A 85 -13.71 7.65 -3.95
N PHE A 86 -12.60 7.71 -3.22
CA PHE A 86 -11.57 6.67 -3.17
C PHE A 86 -10.74 6.55 -4.46
N ARG A 87 -9.94 7.59 -4.71
CA ARG A 87 -8.89 7.61 -5.75
C ARG A 87 -7.58 6.87 -5.40
N PRO A 88 -7.22 6.57 -4.14
CA PRO A 88 -5.95 5.92 -3.85
C PRO A 88 -5.81 4.57 -4.58
N VAL A 89 -4.62 4.34 -5.12
CA VAL A 89 -4.14 3.04 -5.58
C VAL A 89 -3.27 2.48 -4.46
N PHE A 90 -3.29 1.18 -4.23
CA PHE A 90 -2.52 0.56 -3.15
C PHE A 90 -2.04 -0.85 -3.52
N ASN A 91 -1.04 -1.33 -2.79
CA ASN A 91 -0.53 -2.70 -2.89
C ASN A 91 -1.02 -3.57 -1.70
N ILE A 92 -0.81 -4.89 -1.80
CA ILE A 92 -0.97 -5.87 -0.72
C ILE A 92 -0.14 -5.45 0.51
N ALA A 93 1.06 -4.91 0.29
CA ALA A 93 1.94 -4.42 1.34
C ALA A 93 1.28 -3.33 2.19
N ASP A 94 0.69 -2.31 1.55
CA ASP A 94 0.00 -1.22 2.26
C ASP A 94 -1.26 -1.72 2.98
N SER A 95 -1.95 -2.71 2.39
CA SER A 95 -3.08 -3.37 3.03
C SER A 95 -2.65 -4.13 4.29
N ALA A 96 -1.53 -4.85 4.25
CA ALA A 96 -0.98 -5.57 5.41
C ALA A 96 -0.55 -4.62 6.53
N ILE A 97 0.12 -3.51 6.19
CA ILE A 97 0.49 -2.45 7.14
C ILE A 97 -0.77 -1.84 7.75
N THR A 98 -1.73 -1.44 6.93
CA THR A 98 -2.98 -0.80 7.37
C THR A 98 -3.74 -1.74 8.32
N CYS A 99 -3.99 -2.99 7.92
CA CYS A 99 -4.67 -3.98 8.76
C CYS A 99 -3.93 -4.26 10.07
N GLY A 100 -2.59 -4.38 10.04
CA GLY A 100 -1.79 -4.58 11.24
C GLY A 100 -1.87 -3.40 12.22
N VAL A 101 -1.75 -2.17 11.71
CA VAL A 101 -1.88 -0.95 12.52
C VAL A 101 -3.29 -0.82 13.11
N PHE A 102 -4.34 -1.03 12.31
CA PHE A 102 -5.72 -1.01 12.78
C PHE A 102 -5.98 -2.07 13.85
N ALA A 103 -5.47 -3.29 13.67
CA ALA A 103 -5.61 -4.36 14.65
C ALA A 103 -4.98 -3.97 16.00
N ILE A 104 -3.80 -3.35 15.98
CA ILE A 104 -3.14 -2.85 17.20
C ILE A 104 -3.98 -1.76 17.86
N ILE A 105 -4.44 -0.76 17.11
CA ILE A 105 -5.22 0.36 17.66
C ILE A 105 -6.53 -0.12 18.28
N LEU A 106 -7.27 -1.01 17.61
CA LEU A 106 -8.56 -1.51 18.08
C LEU A 106 -8.42 -2.45 19.29
N PHE A 107 -7.39 -3.29 19.30
CA PHE A 107 -7.22 -4.32 20.34
C PHE A 107 -6.09 -4.03 21.33
N GLN A 108 -5.56 -2.80 21.38
CA GLN A 108 -4.43 -2.42 22.23
C GLN A 108 -4.60 -2.88 23.70
N LYS A 109 -5.78 -2.65 24.29
CA LYS A 109 -6.04 -3.01 25.69
C LYS A 109 -5.92 -4.50 25.96
N LYS A 110 -6.23 -5.35 24.98
CA LYS A 110 -6.13 -6.81 25.10
C LYS A 110 -4.72 -7.30 24.75
N MET A 111 -4.11 -6.71 23.72
CA MET A 111 -2.80 -7.10 23.21
C MET A 111 -1.66 -6.75 24.15
N PHE A 112 -1.77 -5.64 24.88
CA PHE A 112 -0.74 -5.17 25.81
C PHE A 112 -0.99 -5.54 27.27
N ARG A 113 -2.12 -6.17 27.61
CA ARG A 113 -2.47 -6.54 28.99
C ARG A 113 -1.46 -7.47 29.66
N ASP A 114 -0.86 -8.37 28.89
CA ASP A 114 0.11 -9.34 29.41
C ASP A 114 1.55 -8.80 29.37
N LEU A 115 1.76 -7.59 28.82
CA LEU A 115 3.05 -6.89 28.80
C LEU A 115 3.24 -5.96 30.01
N GLU A 116 2.16 -5.58 30.69
CA GLU A 116 2.18 -5.10 32.09
C GLU A 116 2.45 -6.26 33.06
#